data_AF-A0A847Z778-F1
#
_entry.id   AF-A0A847Z778-F1
#
_cell.length_a   1.000
_cell.length_b   1.000
_cell.length_c   1.000
_cell.angle_alpha   90.00
_cell.angle_beta   90.00
_cell.angle_gamma   90.00
#
_symmetry.space_group_name_H-M   'P 1'
#
loop_
_entity.id
_entity.type
_entity.pdbx_description
1 polymer ?
#
loop_
_entity_poly.entity_id
_entity_poly.type
_entity_poly.pdbx_seq_one_letter_code
_entity_poly.pdbx_strand_id
1 'polypeptide(L)'
;MEELKCISCGGKVDINEDLMIGVCEYCGTEQALPEDVIENIEYEYRQKNLHKAQKQARLNKRSIFIALLLISIFIVIICVHNSVVYISTVRLAKNLDYNERPTEYVTCYYTPVNELIVTGYLNNVDEVGVVTFKWKHDGENIATTQYFSKSYICSCITNDKTWPEGNYTVEIYIGSSKKPDEVFKFTVLGY
;
A
#
# COMPACT_ATOMS: atom_id res chain seq x y z
N MET A 1 1.11 58.33 10.97
CA MET A 1 1.66 58.67 12.30
C MET A 1 2.27 60.04 12.20
N GLU A 2 1.90 60.91 13.13
CA GLU A 2 2.59 62.18 13.34
C GLU A 2 4.05 61.87 13.76
N GLU A 3 5.03 62.56 13.18
CA GLU A 3 6.44 62.26 13.46
C GLU A 3 6.80 62.66 14.90
N LEU A 4 7.22 61.68 15.69
CA LEU A 4 7.59 61.87 17.09
C LEU A 4 8.89 62.69 17.18
N LYS A 5 8.87 63.80 17.92
CA LYS A 5 10.03 64.67 18.12
C LYS A 5 10.72 64.40 19.45
N CYS A 6 12.03 64.59 19.46
CA CYS A 6 12.86 64.40 20.64
C CYS A 6 12.61 65.51 21.66
N ILE A 7 12.36 65.14 22.92
CA ILE A 7 12.16 66.09 24.02
C ILE A 7 13.40 66.93 24.33
N SER A 8 14.59 66.43 23.99
CA SER A 8 15.87 67.08 24.32
C SER A 8 16.44 67.94 23.19
N CYS A 9 16.32 67.51 21.92
CA CYS A 9 16.93 68.22 20.80
C CYS A 9 15.96 68.58 19.67
N GLY A 10 14.69 68.18 19.75
CA GLY A 10 13.68 68.38 18.70
C GLY A 10 13.88 67.54 17.44
N GLY A 11 14.94 66.72 17.38
CA GLY A 11 15.24 65.81 16.28
C GLY A 11 14.26 64.64 16.17
N LYS A 12 14.37 63.88 15.09
CA LYS A 12 13.53 62.70 14.83
C LYS A 12 13.80 61.59 15.86
N VAL A 13 12.74 60.90 16.26
CA VAL A 13 12.79 59.76 17.18
C VAL A 13 12.42 58.49 16.42
N ASP A 14 13.29 57.49 16.53
CA ASP A 14 13.03 56.15 16.05
C ASP A 14 12.41 55.30 17.17
N ILE A 15 11.45 54.45 16.83
CA ILE A 15 10.66 53.70 17.82
C ILE A 15 11.19 52.26 17.89
N ASN A 16 11.64 51.86 19.08
CA ASN A 16 11.93 50.47 19.37
C ASN A 16 10.65 49.78 19.86
N GLU A 17 9.98 49.05 18.96
CA GLU A 17 8.73 48.33 19.24
C GLU A 17 8.87 47.23 20.33
N ASP A 18 10.07 46.64 20.49
CA ASP A 18 10.30 45.56 21.47
C ASP A 18 10.46 46.09 22.90
N LEU A 19 11.06 47.28 23.04
CA LEU A 19 11.32 47.93 24.33
C LEU A 19 10.30 49.03 24.66
N MET A 20 9.41 49.37 23.72
CA MET A 20 8.41 50.46 23.84
C MET A 20 9.04 51.81 24.22
N ILE A 21 10.24 52.08 23.69
CA ILE A 21 10.98 53.34 23.89
C ILE A 21 11.24 54.03 22.56
N GLY A 22 11.27 55.36 22.56
CA GLY A 22 11.75 56.15 21.45
C GLY A 22 13.22 56.52 21.66
N VAL A 23 14.07 56.30 20.67
CA VAL A 23 15.48 56.71 20.69
C VAL A 23 15.68 57.81 19.66
N CYS A 24 16.19 58.97 20.07
CA CYS A 24 16.49 60.03 19.12
C CYS A 24 17.66 59.66 18.22
N GLU A 25 17.48 59.75 16.89
CA GLU A 25 18.51 59.47 15.89
C GLU A 25 19.72 60.42 16.00
N TYR A 26 19.52 61.61 16.55
CA TYR A 26 20.53 62.69 16.55
C TYR A 26 21.36 62.75 17.83
N CYS A 27 20.72 62.61 18.99
CA CYS A 27 21.38 62.75 20.29
C CYS A 27 21.38 61.47 21.13
N GLY A 28 20.75 60.39 20.65
CA GLY A 28 20.68 59.12 21.36
C GLY A 28 19.84 59.13 22.63
N THR A 29 19.12 60.21 22.92
CA THR A 29 18.26 60.30 24.10
C THR A 29 17.12 59.30 23.98
N GLU A 30 16.99 58.44 24.99
CA GLU A 30 15.83 57.57 25.18
C GLU A 30 14.69 58.35 25.82
N GLN A 31 13.48 58.19 25.30
CA GLN A 31 12.28 58.81 25.84
C GLN A 31 11.12 57.81 25.85
N ALA A 32 10.25 57.95 26.85
CA ALA A 32 9.00 57.21 26.89
C ALA A 32 8.11 57.61 25.71
N LEU A 33 7.44 56.64 25.13
CA LEU A 33 6.46 56.89 24.08
C LEU A 33 5.16 57.44 24.69
N PRO A 34 4.44 58.31 23.98
CA PRO A 34 3.08 58.69 24.36
C PRO A 34 2.13 57.48 24.43
N GLU A 35 1.13 57.56 25.30
CA GLU A 35 0.21 56.45 25.57
C GLU A 35 -0.58 56.00 24.32
N ASP A 36 -0.97 56.95 23.46
CA ASP A 36 -1.65 56.69 22.19
C ASP A 36 -0.76 55.96 21.17
N VAL A 37 0.54 56.23 21.19
CA VAL A 37 1.53 55.54 20.35
C VAL A 37 1.72 54.10 20.83
N ILE A 38 1.81 53.90 22.15
CA ILE A 38 1.91 52.56 22.75
C ILE A 38 0.67 51.72 22.41
N GLU A 39 -0.54 52.29 22.57
CA GLU A 39 -1.80 51.60 22.26
C GLU A 39 -1.88 51.16 20.80
N ASN A 40 -1.42 52.00 19.87
CA ASN A 40 -1.37 51.66 18.44
C ASN A 40 -0.38 50.52 18.14
N ILE A 41 0.81 50.54 18.74
CA ILE A 41 1.81 49.46 18.58
C ILE A 41 1.26 48.14 19.13
N GLU A 42 0.65 48.16 20.31
CA GLU A 42 0.02 46.98 20.90
C GLU A 42 -1.14 46.44 20.04
N TYR A 43 -1.96 47.33 19.49
CA TYR A 43 -3.04 46.97 18.57
C TYR A 43 -2.47 46.27 17.32
N GLU A 44 -1.46 46.86 16.68
CA GLU A 44 -0.81 46.27 15.50
C GLU A 44 -0.18 44.90 15.81
N TYR A 45 0.48 44.77 16.95
CA TYR A 45 1.06 43.51 17.41
C TYR A 45 -0.03 42.43 17.60
N ARG A 46 -1.15 42.80 18.23
CA ARG A 46 -2.30 41.91 18.43
C ARG A 46 -2.90 41.46 17.09
N GLN A 47 -3.08 42.38 16.14
CA GLN A 47 -3.57 42.07 14.80
C GLN A 47 -2.63 41.12 14.04
N LYS A 48 -1.32 41.39 14.07
CA LYS A 48 -0.29 40.52 13.45
C LYS A 48 -0.37 39.10 14.03
N ASN A 49 -0.54 38.96 15.35
CA ASN A 49 -0.64 37.64 16.00
C ASN A 49 -1.93 36.91 15.67
N LEU A 50 -3.08 37.61 15.61
CA LEU A 50 -4.34 37.03 15.17
C LEU A 50 -4.26 36.52 13.72
N HIS A 51 -3.66 37.30 12.81
CA HIS A 51 -3.45 36.89 11.42
C HIS A 51 -2.54 35.65 11.31
N LYS A 52 -1.45 35.59 12.08
CA LYS A 52 -0.56 34.41 12.13
C LYS A 52 -1.32 33.17 12.63
N ALA A 53 -2.08 33.30 13.72
CA ALA A 53 -2.88 32.22 14.28
C ALA A 53 -3.94 31.70 13.29
N GLN A 54 -4.64 32.61 12.61
CA GLN A 54 -5.63 32.26 11.57
C GLN A 54 -4.98 31.54 10.38
N LYS A 55 -3.81 32.01 9.92
CA LYS A 55 -3.06 31.35 8.84
C LYS A 55 -2.62 29.94 9.25
N GLN A 56 -2.11 29.78 10.47
CA GLN A 56 -1.72 28.47 11.00
C GLN A 56 -2.92 27.53 11.13
N ALA A 57 -4.05 28.00 11.62
CA ALA A 57 -5.28 27.20 11.71
C ALA A 57 -5.78 26.74 10.33
N ARG A 58 -5.71 27.60 9.31
CA ARG A 58 -6.04 27.24 7.92
C ARG A 58 -5.09 26.18 7.35
N LEU A 59 -3.78 26.29 7.62
CA LEU A 59 -2.78 25.31 7.19
C LEU A 59 -2.97 23.96 7.90
N ASN A 60 -3.22 23.98 9.21
CA ASN A 60 -3.51 22.76 9.97
C ASN A 60 -4.80 22.09 9.48
N LYS A 61 -5.86 22.85 9.19
CA LYS A 61 -7.12 22.30 8.66
C LYS A 61 -6.92 21.64 7.28
N ARG A 62 -6.14 22.27 6.39
CA ARG A 62 -5.77 21.68 5.09
C ARG A 62 -4.95 20.40 5.26
N SER A 63 -3.99 20.41 6.18
CA SER A 63 -3.12 19.25 6.46
C SER A 63 -3.93 18.08 7.02
N ILE A 64 -4.87 18.33 7.95
CA ILE A 64 -5.78 17.32 8.48
C ILE A 64 -6.66 16.74 7.37
N PHE A 65 -7.22 17.59 6.50
CA PHE A 65 -8.05 17.13 5.40
C PHE A 65 -7.28 16.22 4.43
N ILE A 66 -6.05 16.61 4.08
CA ILE A 66 -5.18 15.79 3.22
C ILE A 66 -4.85 14.46 3.91
N ALA A 67 -4.51 14.47 5.20
CA ALA A 67 -4.22 13.25 5.96
C ALA A 67 -5.43 12.29 5.99
N LEU A 68 -6.64 12.81 6.23
CA LEU A 68 -7.87 12.01 6.20
C LEU A 68 -8.15 11.41 4.82
N LEU A 69 -7.86 12.16 3.75
CA LEU A 69 -8.02 11.69 2.37
C LEU A 69 -7.00 10.58 2.04
N LEU A 70 -5.76 10.69 2.50
CA LEU A 70 -4.76 9.63 2.34
C LEU A 70 -5.13 8.37 3.12
N ILE A 71 -5.65 8.52 4.35
CA ILE A 71 -6.11 7.40 5.16
C ILE A 71 -7.28 6.69 4.47
N SER A 72 -8.25 7.41 3.92
CA SER A 72 -9.38 6.79 3.22
C SER A 72 -8.94 6.02 1.97
N ILE A 73 -8.00 6.57 1.19
CA ILE A 73 -7.40 5.86 0.05
C ILE A 73 -6.70 4.57 0.52
N PHE A 74 -5.93 4.65 1.60
CA PHE A 74 -5.22 3.50 2.14
C PHE A 74 -6.18 2.39 2.60
N ILE A 75 -7.28 2.75 3.26
CA ILE A 75 -8.33 1.79 3.66
C ILE A 75 -8.94 1.11 2.43
N VAL A 76 -9.28 1.86 1.37
CA VAL A 76 -9.83 1.28 0.14
C VAL A 76 -8.86 0.29 -0.50
N ILE A 77 -7.56 0.61 -0.54
CA ILE A 77 -6.53 -0.30 -1.08
C ILE A 77 -6.49 -1.63 -0.31
N ILE A 78 -6.52 -1.57 1.03
CA ILE A 78 -6.52 -2.78 1.87
C ILE A 78 -7.77 -3.63 1.62
N CYS A 79 -8.95 -3.01 1.55
CA CYS A 79 -10.19 -3.73 1.31
C CYS A 79 -10.18 -4.48 -0.02
N VAL A 80 -9.71 -3.86 -1.10
CA VAL A 80 -9.65 -4.49 -2.42
C VAL A 80 -8.72 -5.71 -2.43
N HIS A 81 -7.59 -5.66 -1.71
CA HIS A 81 -6.63 -6.77 -1.68
C HIS A 81 -7.19 -8.04 -1.04
N ASN A 82 -8.06 -7.89 -0.04
CA ASN A 82 -8.69 -9.01 0.67
C ASN A 82 -9.90 -9.61 -0.07
N SER A 83 -10.38 -8.96 -1.13
CA SER A 83 -11.57 -9.42 -1.88
C SER A 83 -11.25 -10.18 -3.16
N VAL A 84 -9.99 -10.22 -3.60
CA VAL A 84 -9.61 -10.94 -4.82
C VAL A 84 -9.24 -12.37 -4.47
N VAL A 85 -9.91 -13.32 -5.12
CA VAL A 85 -9.58 -14.76 -5.05
C VAL A 85 -8.25 -15.00 -5.73
N TYR A 86 -7.35 -15.75 -5.09
CA TYR A 86 -6.06 -16.12 -5.69
C TYR A 86 -5.59 -17.51 -5.26
N ILE A 87 -4.74 -18.12 -6.08
CA ILE A 87 -4.10 -19.41 -5.79
C ILE A 87 -2.77 -19.16 -5.09
N SER A 88 -2.46 -19.97 -4.07
CA SER A 88 -1.15 -19.96 -3.43
C SER A 88 -0.62 -21.37 -3.21
N THR A 89 0.69 -21.46 -2.98
CA THR A 89 1.37 -22.69 -2.54
C THR A 89 1.14 -23.88 -3.49
N VAL A 90 1.27 -23.64 -4.80
CA VAL A 90 1.19 -24.73 -5.79
C VAL A 90 2.41 -25.63 -5.68
N ARG A 91 2.19 -26.95 -5.53
CA ARG A 91 3.23 -27.94 -5.31
C ARG A 91 2.90 -29.28 -5.95
N LEU A 92 3.94 -30.04 -6.29
CA LEU A 92 3.80 -31.44 -6.67
C LEU A 92 3.66 -32.32 -5.43
N ALA A 93 2.82 -33.34 -5.55
CA ALA A 93 2.67 -34.38 -4.54
C ALA A 93 3.04 -35.74 -5.13
N LYS A 94 3.63 -36.62 -4.32
CA LYS A 94 3.92 -37.98 -4.76
C LYS A 94 2.71 -38.90 -4.61
N ASN A 95 1.97 -38.71 -3.53
CA ASN A 95 0.80 -39.53 -3.18
C ASN A 95 -0.22 -38.65 -2.46
N LEU A 96 -1.48 -39.08 -2.47
CA LEU A 96 -2.57 -38.48 -1.73
C LEU A 96 -3.07 -39.44 -0.63
N ASP A 97 -3.61 -38.88 0.44
CA ASP A 97 -4.40 -39.63 1.44
C ASP A 97 -5.87 -39.79 1.00
N TYR A 98 -6.69 -40.40 1.86
CA TYR A 98 -8.11 -40.60 1.60
C TYR A 98 -8.95 -39.31 1.53
N ASN A 99 -8.39 -38.17 1.95
CA ASN A 99 -8.99 -36.83 1.84
C ASN A 99 -8.35 -36.01 0.72
N GLU A 100 -7.63 -36.65 -0.21
CA GLU A 100 -6.94 -36.01 -1.32
C GLU A 100 -5.87 -35.00 -0.86
N ARG A 101 -5.29 -35.19 0.33
CA ARG A 101 -4.18 -34.36 0.85
C ARG A 101 -2.82 -35.00 0.54
N PRO A 102 -1.77 -34.20 0.26
CA PRO A 102 -0.46 -34.75 -0.02
C PRO A 102 0.11 -35.40 1.23
N THR A 103 0.56 -36.64 1.11
CA THR A 103 1.34 -37.30 2.17
C THR A 103 2.83 -36.99 2.04
N GLU A 104 3.28 -36.68 0.82
CA GLU A 104 4.66 -36.33 0.50
C GLU A 104 4.68 -35.33 -0.66
N TYR A 105 5.48 -34.26 -0.51
CA TYR A 105 5.71 -33.28 -1.57
C TYR A 105 7.02 -33.58 -2.29
N VAL A 106 7.04 -33.34 -3.60
CA VAL A 106 8.23 -33.48 -4.44
C VAL A 106 8.50 -32.20 -5.24
N THR A 107 9.71 -32.05 -5.76
CA THR A 107 10.08 -30.92 -6.62
C THR A 107 10.07 -31.29 -8.11
N CYS A 108 10.15 -32.58 -8.42
CA CYS A 108 10.09 -33.17 -9.76
C CYS A 108 9.61 -34.63 -9.65
N TYR A 109 9.31 -35.24 -10.80
CA TYR A 109 9.10 -36.68 -10.90
C TYR A 109 10.25 -37.34 -11.64
N TYR A 110 10.41 -38.64 -11.43
CA TYR A 110 11.35 -39.48 -12.16
C TYR A 110 10.59 -40.61 -12.86
N THR A 111 10.99 -40.98 -14.08
CA THR A 111 10.44 -42.15 -14.77
C THR A 111 10.88 -43.44 -14.07
N PRO A 112 10.08 -44.52 -14.01
CA PRO A 112 8.70 -44.59 -14.45
C PRO A 112 7.76 -43.86 -13.48
N VAL A 113 6.92 -42.98 -14.02
CA VAL A 113 5.84 -42.29 -13.30
C VAL A 113 4.59 -42.37 -14.14
N ASN A 114 3.49 -42.85 -13.54
CA ASN A 114 2.21 -43.02 -14.23
C ASN A 114 1.13 -42.06 -13.71
N GLU A 115 1.42 -41.36 -12.61
CA GLU A 115 0.51 -40.43 -11.95
C GLU A 115 1.23 -39.10 -11.70
N LEU A 116 0.59 -37.99 -12.07
CA LEU A 116 1.09 -36.63 -11.82
C LEU A 116 0.05 -35.90 -10.97
N ILE A 117 0.50 -35.27 -9.89
CA ILE A 117 -0.35 -34.67 -8.88
C ILE A 117 0.12 -33.26 -8.58
N VAL A 118 -0.76 -32.28 -8.80
CA VAL A 118 -0.56 -30.88 -8.45
C VAL A 118 -1.60 -30.47 -7.42
N THR A 119 -1.15 -29.77 -6.39
CA THR A 119 -1.99 -29.31 -5.29
C THR A 119 -1.72 -27.85 -5.02
N GLY A 120 -2.68 -27.15 -4.41
CA GLY A 120 -2.56 -25.75 -4.04
C GLY A 120 -3.68 -25.30 -3.12
N TYR A 121 -3.70 -24.00 -2.82
CA TYR A 121 -4.73 -23.39 -1.99
C TYR A 121 -5.42 -22.24 -2.70
N LEU A 122 -6.73 -22.18 -2.57
CA LEU A 122 -7.56 -21.03 -2.90
C LEU A 122 -7.69 -20.14 -1.67
N ASN A 123 -7.44 -18.85 -1.84
CA ASN A 123 -7.55 -17.84 -0.80
C ASN A 123 -8.67 -16.85 -1.15
N ASN A 124 -9.27 -16.24 -0.12
CA ASN A 124 -10.35 -15.27 -0.25
C ASN A 124 -11.58 -15.80 -1.01
N VAL A 125 -11.87 -17.09 -0.87
CA VAL A 125 -13.01 -17.76 -1.52
C VAL A 125 -14.15 -17.92 -0.53
N ASP A 126 -15.28 -17.27 -0.80
CA ASP A 126 -16.48 -17.33 0.06
C ASP A 126 -17.33 -18.60 -0.20
N GLU A 127 -17.36 -19.06 -1.45
CA GLU A 127 -18.19 -20.17 -1.92
C GLU A 127 -17.39 -21.22 -2.68
N VAL A 128 -17.92 -22.44 -2.87
CA VAL A 128 -17.20 -23.49 -3.60
C VAL A 128 -16.97 -22.99 -5.04
N GLY A 129 -15.70 -22.81 -5.40
CA GLY A 129 -15.31 -22.40 -6.74
C GLY A 129 -14.98 -23.60 -7.62
N VAL A 130 -15.20 -23.45 -8.93
CA VAL A 130 -14.67 -24.39 -9.93
C VAL A 130 -13.24 -23.97 -10.27
N VAL A 131 -12.30 -24.89 -10.14
CA VAL A 131 -10.92 -24.70 -10.58
C VAL A 131 -10.63 -25.65 -11.72
N THR A 132 -10.17 -25.12 -12.84
CA THR A 132 -9.78 -25.92 -14.02
C THR A 132 -8.27 -25.97 -14.12
N PHE A 133 -7.73 -27.17 -14.30
CA PHE A 133 -6.31 -27.43 -14.53
C PHE A 133 -6.13 -27.91 -15.96
N LYS A 134 -5.26 -27.24 -16.72
CA LYS A 134 -4.82 -27.70 -18.04
C LYS A 134 -3.37 -28.13 -17.95
N TRP A 135 -3.17 -29.43 -18.13
CA TRP A 135 -1.87 -30.06 -18.11
C TRP A 135 -1.27 -30.03 -19.49
N LYS A 136 -0.02 -29.61 -19.57
CA LYS A 136 0.74 -29.54 -20.81
C LYS A 136 2.07 -30.25 -20.68
N HIS A 137 2.47 -30.94 -21.74
CA HIS A 137 3.82 -31.49 -21.93
C HIS A 137 4.42 -30.84 -23.18
N ASP A 138 5.58 -30.20 -23.03
CA ASP A 138 6.26 -29.46 -24.09
C ASP A 138 5.38 -28.46 -24.86
N GLY A 139 4.38 -27.89 -24.15
CA GLY A 139 3.45 -26.89 -24.66
C GLY A 139 2.12 -27.44 -25.19
N GLU A 140 2.00 -28.76 -25.39
CA GLU A 140 0.78 -29.40 -25.88
C GLU A 140 -0.13 -29.84 -24.73
N ASN A 141 -1.44 -29.64 -24.86
CA ASN A 141 -2.40 -30.03 -23.83
C ASN A 141 -2.59 -31.55 -23.78
N ILE A 142 -2.19 -32.17 -22.68
CA ILE A 142 -2.30 -33.61 -22.45
C ILE A 142 -3.54 -34.00 -21.65
N ALA A 143 -4.04 -33.10 -20.79
CA ALA A 143 -5.24 -33.36 -19.98
C ALA A 143 -5.86 -32.06 -19.47
N THR A 144 -7.18 -32.10 -19.23
CA THR A 144 -7.92 -31.03 -18.55
C THR A 144 -8.76 -31.65 -17.44
N THR A 145 -8.61 -31.17 -16.21
CA THR A 145 -9.40 -31.64 -15.06
C THR A 145 -10.08 -30.47 -14.36
N GLN A 146 -11.16 -30.75 -13.64
CA GLN A 146 -11.83 -29.76 -12.80
C GLN A 146 -11.87 -30.23 -11.36
N TYR A 147 -11.81 -29.27 -10.43
CA TYR A 147 -11.89 -29.51 -9.00
C TYR A 147 -12.82 -28.48 -8.36
N PHE A 148 -13.59 -28.91 -7.35
CA PHE A 148 -14.57 -28.07 -6.68
C PHE A 148 -14.20 -27.94 -5.20
N SER A 149 -13.80 -26.75 -4.77
CA SER A 149 -13.39 -26.53 -3.39
C SER A 149 -13.49 -25.08 -2.95
N LYS A 150 -13.49 -24.87 -1.63
CA LYS A 150 -13.44 -23.53 -1.00
C LYS A 150 -12.03 -23.11 -0.57
N SER A 151 -11.06 -24.02 -0.50
CA SER A 151 -9.76 -23.68 0.09
C SER A 151 -8.61 -24.52 -0.42
N TYR A 152 -8.78 -25.82 -0.58
CA TYR A 152 -7.71 -26.71 -1.03
C TYR A 152 -8.05 -27.28 -2.41
N ILE A 153 -7.11 -27.26 -3.32
CA ILE A 153 -7.32 -27.74 -4.69
C ILE A 153 -6.31 -28.82 -5.03
N CYS A 154 -6.77 -29.82 -5.76
CA CYS A 154 -5.96 -30.95 -6.19
C CYS A 154 -6.34 -31.32 -7.62
N SER A 155 -5.35 -31.68 -8.41
CA SER A 155 -5.53 -32.30 -9.71
C SER A 155 -4.57 -33.47 -9.82
N CYS A 156 -5.10 -34.62 -10.19
CA CYS A 156 -4.36 -35.82 -10.47
C CYS A 156 -4.68 -36.25 -11.91
N ILE A 157 -3.65 -36.57 -12.69
CA ILE A 157 -3.79 -37.22 -14.00
C ILE A 157 -2.99 -38.52 -14.02
N THR A 158 -3.60 -39.55 -14.59
CA THR A 158 -2.99 -40.87 -14.74
C THR A 158 -2.80 -41.22 -16.22
N ASN A 159 -1.85 -42.09 -16.51
CA ASN A 159 -1.61 -42.63 -17.84
C ASN A 159 -1.34 -44.13 -17.75
N ASP A 160 -1.87 -44.88 -18.70
CA ASP A 160 -1.68 -46.33 -18.81
C ASP A 160 -0.21 -46.69 -19.04
N LYS A 161 0.55 -45.75 -19.62
CA LYS A 161 2.00 -45.83 -19.80
C LYS A 161 2.70 -44.78 -18.94
N THR A 162 3.99 -44.99 -18.71
CA THR A 162 4.85 -43.98 -18.09
C THR A 162 4.81 -42.67 -18.86
N TRP A 163 4.62 -41.57 -18.12
CA TRP A 163 4.73 -40.22 -18.65
C TRP A 163 6.15 -39.98 -19.17
N PRO A 164 6.30 -39.40 -20.37
CA PRO A 164 7.60 -39.13 -20.96
C PRO A 164 8.42 -38.15 -20.11
N GLU A 165 9.73 -38.20 -20.27
CA GLU A 165 10.62 -37.16 -19.75
C GLU A 165 10.36 -35.84 -20.48
N GLY A 166 10.59 -34.72 -19.79
CA GLY A 166 10.47 -33.40 -20.39
C GLY A 166 9.79 -32.38 -19.48
N ASN A 167 9.44 -31.24 -20.08
CA ASN A 167 8.91 -30.10 -19.36
C ASN A 167 7.39 -30.13 -19.33
N TYR A 168 6.85 -29.98 -18.13
CA TYR A 168 5.43 -29.95 -17.89
C TYR A 168 5.01 -28.59 -17.38
N THR A 169 3.79 -28.20 -17.75
CA THR A 169 3.15 -26.98 -17.27
C THR A 169 1.72 -27.28 -16.89
N VAL A 170 1.28 -26.75 -15.75
CA VAL A 170 -0.11 -26.79 -15.32
C VAL A 170 -0.62 -25.36 -15.25
N GLU A 171 -1.53 -25.04 -16.15
CA GLU A 171 -2.27 -23.78 -16.16
C GLU A 171 -3.53 -23.94 -15.31
N ILE A 172 -3.66 -23.12 -14.27
CA ILE A 172 -4.75 -23.20 -13.30
C ILE A 172 -5.66 -21.98 -13.50
N TYR A 173 -6.95 -22.23 -13.64
CA TYR A 173 -7.98 -21.22 -13.89
C TYR A 173 -9.04 -21.28 -12.80
N ILE A 174 -9.45 -20.13 -12.31
CA ILE A 174 -10.50 -19.95 -11.32
C ILE A 174 -11.78 -19.52 -12.08
N GLY A 175 -12.86 -20.29 -11.92
CA GLY A 175 -14.13 -20.04 -12.58
C GLY A 175 -14.01 -20.10 -14.11
N SER A 176 -14.40 -19.01 -14.78
CA SER A 176 -14.44 -18.87 -16.24
C SER A 176 -13.35 -17.96 -16.81
N SER A 177 -12.25 -17.76 -16.07
CA SER A 177 -11.14 -16.91 -16.49
C SER A 177 -10.58 -17.31 -17.86
N LYS A 178 -10.30 -16.31 -18.71
CA LYS A 178 -9.75 -16.53 -20.07
C LYS A 178 -8.23 -16.72 -20.08
N LYS A 179 -7.55 -16.30 -19.00
CA LYS A 179 -6.11 -16.42 -18.82
C LYS A 179 -5.86 -17.27 -17.56
N PRO A 180 -4.75 -18.02 -17.51
CA PRO A 180 -4.43 -18.76 -16.29
C PRO A 180 -4.23 -17.77 -15.14
N ASP A 181 -4.83 -18.08 -14.00
CA ASP A 181 -4.66 -17.35 -12.75
C ASP A 181 -3.34 -17.76 -12.07
N GLU A 182 -2.85 -18.97 -12.36
CA GLU A 182 -1.54 -19.47 -11.94
C GLU A 182 -0.95 -20.40 -13.01
N VAL A 183 0.38 -20.40 -13.15
CA VAL A 183 1.11 -21.25 -14.10
C VAL A 183 2.25 -21.95 -13.37
N PHE A 184 2.06 -23.23 -13.10
CA PHE A 184 3.06 -24.06 -12.41
C PHE A 184 3.86 -24.89 -13.40
N LYS A 185 5.18 -24.89 -13.29
CA LYS A 185 6.09 -25.60 -14.20
C LYS A 185 6.93 -26.61 -13.43
N PHE A 186 7.13 -27.79 -14.01
CA PHE A 186 7.99 -28.82 -13.45
C PHE A 186 8.57 -29.71 -14.57
N THR A 187 9.45 -30.63 -14.20
CA THR A 187 10.10 -31.55 -15.14
C THR A 187 9.95 -32.98 -14.66
N VAL A 188 9.76 -33.89 -15.60
CA VAL A 188 9.90 -35.34 -15.40
C VAL A 188 11.29 -35.74 -15.90
N LEU A 189 12.09 -36.35 -15.03
CA LEU A 189 13.49 -36.72 -15.29
C LEU A 189 13.63 -38.24 -15.49
N GLY A 190 14.63 -38.66 -16.27
CA GLY A 190 15.07 -40.06 -16.30
C GLY A 190 15.93 -40.42 -15.08
N TYR A 191 15.90 -41.68 -14.65
CA TYR A 191 16.94 -42.24 -13.77
C TYR A 191 18.17 -42.68 -14.56
#